data_AF-A0AAE6X1S6-F1
#
_entry.id   AF-A0AAE6X1S6-F1
#
_cell.length_a   1.000
_cell.length_b   1.000
_cell.length_c   1.000
_cell.angle_alpha   90.00
_cell.angle_beta   90.00
_cell.angle_gamma   90.00
#
_symmetry.space_group_name_H-M   'P 1'
#
loop_
_entity.id
_entity.type
_entity.pdbx_description
1 polymer ?
#
loop_
_entity_poly.entity_id
_entity_poly.type
_entity_poly.pdbx_seq_one_letter_code
_entity_poly.pdbx_strand_id
1 'polypeptide(L)'
;MKPIYTFEIADDLSKYHADITYFHTKINDFQQYLKDYFQLKDVPKGVFWTSRFVMEQVLEKPVPAFTRDEAIYMCADQDYWTQYFIALLPGSLKDKYTSYYSEHTKDEMLAILGHELTHHIDLFLVEFDEEHPTCEDMWFEEGMATYLPRKFFFDEHLFEDIYHLEKSLYEYYLNEFGELPLEHFTYDIYSHPKEYIMFHYWMSFVKITQFVRHVDGDVSRLFKLYHDWDTEGRKVSLSHYFETHI
;
A
#
# COMPACT_ATOMS: atom_id res chain seq x y z
N MET A 1 -15.94 -2.74 8.61
CA MET A 1 -15.29 -1.79 9.55
C MET A 1 -16.23 -0.60 9.80
N LYS A 2 -16.19 0.06 10.97
CA LYS A 2 -16.99 1.29 11.20
C LYS A 2 -16.21 2.57 10.86
N PRO A 3 -16.85 3.63 10.32
CA PRO A 3 -16.22 4.95 10.25
C PRO A 3 -16.19 5.58 11.65
N ILE A 4 -15.03 6.06 12.06
CA ILE A 4 -14.83 6.81 13.30
C ILE A 4 -14.30 8.19 12.92
N TYR A 5 -14.96 9.25 13.38
CA TYR A 5 -14.64 10.62 12.99
C TYR A 5 -13.84 11.30 14.11
N THR A 6 -12.66 11.79 13.75
CA THR A 6 -11.66 12.35 14.68
C THR A 6 -11.20 13.71 14.15
N PHE A 7 -12.07 14.70 14.33
CA PHE A 7 -11.85 16.08 13.89
C PHE A 7 -11.96 17.05 15.08
N GLU A 8 -11.23 18.15 14.99
CA GLU A 8 -11.12 19.21 16.00
C GLU A 8 -12.32 20.16 15.95
N ILE A 9 -12.88 20.33 14.76
CA ILE A 9 -14.04 21.21 14.50
C ILE A 9 -15.18 20.42 13.86
N ALA A 10 -16.42 20.73 14.26
CA ALA A 10 -17.60 20.01 13.79
C ALA A 10 -17.86 20.19 12.28
N ASP A 11 -17.45 21.32 11.71
CA ASP A 11 -17.66 21.64 10.29
C ASP A 11 -16.86 20.71 9.37
N ASP A 12 -15.72 20.17 9.83
CA ASP A 12 -14.92 19.22 9.06
C ASP A 12 -15.67 17.90 8.81
N LEU A 13 -16.51 17.47 9.76
CA LEU A 13 -17.36 16.31 9.52
C LEU A 13 -18.27 16.57 8.32
N SER A 14 -18.90 17.75 8.26
CA SER A 14 -19.78 18.10 7.13
C SER A 14 -19.01 18.20 5.82
N LYS A 15 -17.79 18.74 5.86
CA LYS A 15 -16.88 18.85 4.70
C LYS A 15 -16.54 17.47 4.12
N TYR A 16 -16.14 16.52 4.97
CA TYR A 16 -15.60 15.23 4.52
C TYR A 16 -16.62 14.08 4.49
N HIS A 17 -17.85 14.30 5.00
CA HIS A 17 -18.84 13.22 5.15
C HIS A 17 -19.14 12.47 3.85
N ALA A 18 -19.27 13.19 2.73
CA ALA A 18 -19.59 12.59 1.44
C ALA A 18 -18.48 11.65 0.95
N ASP A 19 -17.22 12.07 1.08
CA ASP A 19 -16.07 11.25 0.67
C ASP A 19 -15.88 10.05 1.60
N ILE A 20 -16.00 10.25 2.91
CA ILE A 20 -15.91 9.15 3.88
C ILE A 20 -17.01 8.10 3.62
N THR A 21 -18.23 8.55 3.30
CA THR A 21 -19.34 7.65 2.95
C THR A 21 -19.04 6.88 1.66
N TYR A 22 -18.48 7.55 0.65
CA TYR A 22 -18.03 6.90 -0.58
C TYR A 22 -16.99 5.81 -0.29
N PHE A 23 -15.93 6.11 0.46
CA PHE A 23 -14.88 5.15 0.81
C PHE A 23 -15.42 3.95 1.59
N HIS A 24 -16.28 4.20 2.59
CA HIS A 24 -16.89 3.12 3.38
C HIS A 24 -17.83 2.24 2.56
N THR A 25 -18.48 2.80 1.54
CA THR A 25 -19.31 2.01 0.64
C THR A 25 -18.43 1.08 -0.20
N LYS A 26 -17.37 1.61 -0.81
CA LYS A 26 -16.47 0.85 -1.70
C LYS A 26 -15.62 -0.19 -0.96
N ILE A 27 -15.10 0.14 0.22
CA ILE A 27 -14.24 -0.76 0.97
C ILE A 27 -14.97 -2.02 1.46
N ASN A 28 -16.29 -1.97 1.63
CA ASN A 28 -17.07 -3.15 2.04
C ASN A 28 -17.02 -4.27 0.99
N ASP A 29 -17.06 -3.90 -0.30
CA ASP A 29 -16.98 -4.87 -1.40
C ASP A 29 -15.58 -5.52 -1.42
N PHE A 30 -14.53 -4.73 -1.24
CA PHE A 30 -13.16 -5.24 -1.17
C PHE A 30 -12.91 -6.09 0.09
N GLN A 31 -13.45 -5.68 1.25
CA GLN A 31 -13.41 -6.47 2.48
C GLN A 31 -14.07 -7.84 2.28
N GLN A 32 -15.18 -7.91 1.54
CA GLN A 32 -15.82 -9.18 1.22
C GLN A 32 -14.96 -10.02 0.26
N TYR A 33 -14.36 -9.40 -0.76
CA TYR A 33 -13.40 -10.05 -1.65
C TYR A 33 -12.21 -10.66 -0.88
N LEU A 34 -11.62 -9.93 0.06
CA LEU A 34 -10.53 -10.47 0.88
C LEU A 34 -10.97 -11.62 1.79
N LYS A 35 -12.21 -11.60 2.30
CA LYS A 35 -12.77 -12.73 3.06
C LYS A 35 -12.93 -13.98 2.21
N ASP A 36 -13.44 -13.81 1.00
CA ASP A 36 -13.79 -14.92 0.12
C ASP A 36 -12.55 -15.60 -0.48
N TYR A 37 -11.49 -14.83 -0.76
CA TYR A 37 -10.34 -15.30 -1.54
C TYR A 37 -8.99 -15.22 -0.82
N PHE A 38 -8.87 -14.41 0.24
CA PHE A 38 -7.58 -14.10 0.88
C PHE A 38 -7.57 -14.35 2.39
N GLN A 39 -8.53 -15.10 2.93
CA GLN A 39 -8.56 -15.47 4.34
C GLN A 39 -8.51 -14.27 5.32
N LEU A 40 -9.16 -13.14 5.00
CA LEU A 40 -9.38 -12.07 5.96
C LEU A 40 -10.34 -12.55 7.07
N LYS A 41 -9.82 -13.10 8.16
CA LYS A 41 -10.64 -13.59 9.29
C LYS A 41 -10.93 -12.48 10.29
N ASP A 42 -9.89 -11.77 10.69
CA ASP A 42 -9.97 -10.70 11.68
C ASP A 42 -10.00 -9.32 11.01
N VAL A 43 -11.19 -8.74 10.94
CA VAL A 43 -11.40 -7.43 10.32
C VAL A 43 -11.12 -6.32 11.34
N PRO A 44 -10.45 -5.22 10.93
CA PRO A 44 -10.27 -4.05 11.80
C PRO A 44 -11.59 -3.55 12.41
N LYS A 45 -11.52 -3.07 13.64
CA LYS A 45 -12.67 -2.51 14.36
C LYS A 45 -13.25 -1.29 13.65
N GLY A 46 -12.39 -0.47 13.04
CA GLY A 46 -12.82 0.74 12.36
C GLY A 46 -11.73 1.45 11.58
N VAL A 47 -12.17 2.43 10.80
CA VAL A 47 -11.33 3.39 10.08
C VAL A 47 -11.51 4.74 10.78
N PHE A 48 -10.44 5.24 11.38
CA PHE A 48 -10.36 6.56 12.00
C PHE A 48 -10.03 7.59 10.92
N TRP A 49 -11.03 8.40 10.59
CA TRP A 49 -10.88 9.53 9.68
C TRP A 49 -10.45 10.76 10.47
N THR A 50 -9.31 11.32 10.11
CA THR A 50 -8.69 12.44 10.82
C THR A 50 -8.50 13.64 9.92
N SER A 51 -8.33 14.82 10.53
CA SER A 51 -7.73 15.94 9.84
C SER A 51 -6.22 15.69 9.61
N ARG A 52 -5.60 16.52 8.76
CA ARG A 52 -4.14 16.56 8.62
C ARG A 52 -3.45 16.94 9.93
N PHE A 53 -4.01 17.89 10.68
CA PHE A 53 -3.42 18.32 11.95
C PHE A 53 -3.40 17.18 12.96
N VAL A 54 -4.50 16.43 13.10
CA VAL A 54 -4.52 15.24 13.98
C VAL A 54 -3.48 14.21 13.52
N MET A 55 -3.38 13.96 12.21
CA MET A 55 -2.40 13.00 11.68
C MET A 55 -0.94 13.41 11.97
N GLU A 56 -0.57 14.64 11.63
CA GLU A 56 0.83 15.10 11.69
C GLU A 56 1.24 15.60 13.09
N GLN A 57 0.33 16.23 13.85
CA GLN A 57 0.67 16.94 15.10
C GLN A 57 0.23 16.19 16.36
N VAL A 58 -0.83 15.39 16.29
CA VAL A 58 -1.34 14.65 17.47
C VAL A 58 -0.86 13.20 17.46
N LEU A 59 -0.93 12.54 16.30
CA LEU A 59 -0.46 11.18 16.12
C LEU A 59 1.02 11.11 15.71
N GLU A 60 1.61 12.26 15.38
CA GLU A 60 3.02 12.43 14.99
C GLU A 60 3.44 11.48 13.84
N LYS A 61 2.56 11.30 12.85
CA LYS A 61 2.82 10.45 11.69
C LYS A 61 3.17 11.28 10.45
N PRO A 62 4.27 10.95 9.74
CA PRO A 62 4.68 11.64 8.52
C PRO A 62 3.95 11.14 7.26
N VAL A 63 3.00 10.22 7.43
CA VAL A 63 2.24 9.57 6.36
C VAL A 63 0.74 9.85 6.54
N PRO A 64 0.01 10.00 5.43
CA PRO A 64 -1.42 10.34 5.46
C PRO A 64 -2.34 9.15 5.80
N ALA A 65 -1.81 7.93 5.90
CA ALA A 65 -2.51 6.74 6.35
C ALA A 65 -1.54 5.79 7.07
N PHE A 66 -2.06 4.99 8.00
CA PHE A 66 -1.33 3.88 8.61
C PHE A 66 -2.30 2.95 9.36
N THR A 67 -1.87 1.71 9.59
CA THR A 67 -2.54 0.77 10.49
C THR A 67 -1.83 0.69 11.83
N ARG A 68 -2.61 0.55 12.89
CA ARG A 68 -2.12 0.22 14.24
C ARG A 68 -3.10 -0.70 14.93
N ASP A 69 -2.61 -1.83 15.40
CA ASP A 69 -3.42 -2.87 16.05
C ASP A 69 -4.62 -3.25 15.16
N GLU A 70 -5.84 -3.11 15.68
CA GLU A 70 -7.08 -3.44 14.99
C GLU A 70 -7.76 -2.20 14.36
N ALA A 71 -6.99 -1.16 14.02
CA ALA A 71 -7.51 0.11 13.51
C ALA A 71 -6.70 0.67 12.34
N ILE A 72 -7.41 1.17 11.34
CA ILE A 72 -6.84 1.91 10.21
C ILE A 72 -7.05 3.40 10.46
N TYR A 73 -6.02 4.22 10.21
CA TYR A 73 -6.07 5.67 10.31
C TYR A 73 -5.90 6.29 8.92
N MET A 74 -6.78 7.22 8.55
CA MET A 74 -6.77 7.89 7.26
C MET A 74 -6.97 9.40 7.45
N CYS A 75 -6.12 10.21 6.84
CA CYS A 75 -6.40 11.62 6.66
C CYS A 75 -7.54 11.80 5.63
N ALA A 76 -8.57 12.58 5.96
CA ALA A 76 -9.71 12.80 5.09
C ALA A 76 -9.48 13.88 4.01
N ASP A 77 -8.36 14.62 4.08
CA ASP A 77 -8.13 15.80 3.24
C ASP A 77 -7.51 15.46 1.87
N GLN A 78 -8.33 15.41 0.82
CA GLN A 78 -7.89 15.07 -0.54
C GLN A 78 -6.83 16.04 -1.10
N ASP A 79 -6.90 17.34 -0.77
CA ASP A 79 -5.92 18.32 -1.25
C ASP A 79 -4.54 18.04 -0.65
N TYR A 80 -4.50 17.65 0.62
CA TYR A 80 -3.27 17.20 1.27
C TYR A 80 -2.69 15.96 0.61
N TRP A 81 -3.52 14.94 0.32
CA TRP A 81 -3.08 13.74 -0.42
C TRP A 81 -2.51 14.09 -1.80
N THR A 82 -3.20 14.95 -2.55
CA THR A 82 -2.75 15.39 -3.88
C THR A 82 -1.38 16.07 -3.79
N GLN A 83 -1.20 16.96 -2.83
CA GLN A 83 0.08 17.63 -2.58
C GLN A 83 1.16 16.66 -2.14
N TYR A 84 0.83 15.68 -1.31
CA TYR A 84 1.74 14.64 -0.85
C TYR A 84 2.31 13.84 -2.03
N PHE A 85 1.44 13.34 -2.91
CA PHE A 85 1.86 12.58 -4.10
C PHE A 85 2.67 13.41 -5.09
N ILE A 86 2.23 14.64 -5.41
CA ILE A 86 2.98 15.53 -6.32
C ILE A 86 4.36 15.89 -5.73
N ALA A 87 4.48 15.99 -4.41
CA ALA A 87 5.74 16.27 -3.74
C ALA A 87 6.73 15.09 -3.74
N LEU A 88 6.31 13.89 -4.16
CA LEU A 88 7.18 12.73 -4.41
C LEU A 88 7.69 12.68 -5.85
N LEU A 89 7.12 13.49 -6.76
CA LEU A 89 7.56 13.52 -8.15
C LEU A 89 8.89 14.28 -8.29
N PRO A 90 9.94 13.65 -8.85
CA PRO A 90 11.15 14.37 -9.23
C PRO A 90 10.85 15.37 -10.35
N GLY A 91 11.65 16.44 -10.45
CA GLY A 91 11.39 17.55 -11.37
C GLY A 91 11.20 17.10 -12.83
N SER A 92 11.91 16.08 -13.27
CA SER A 92 11.82 15.50 -14.63
C SER A 92 10.50 14.77 -14.92
N LEU A 93 9.75 14.36 -13.89
CA LEU A 93 8.50 13.61 -14.02
C LEU A 93 7.26 14.45 -13.68
N LYS A 94 7.43 15.66 -13.11
CA LYS A 94 6.31 16.51 -12.69
C LYS A 94 5.34 16.83 -13.81
N ASP A 95 5.83 17.31 -14.95
CA ASP A 95 4.97 17.68 -16.08
C ASP A 95 4.19 16.49 -16.64
N LYS A 96 4.72 15.27 -16.48
CA LYS A 96 4.10 14.04 -16.98
C LYS A 96 2.99 13.52 -16.07
N TYR A 97 3.16 13.60 -14.75
CA TYR A 97 2.32 12.87 -13.80
C TYR A 97 1.55 13.75 -12.81
N THR A 98 1.73 15.07 -12.84
CA THR A 98 0.94 15.97 -11.96
C THR A 98 -0.56 15.88 -12.24
N SER A 99 -0.97 15.77 -13.51
CA SER A 99 -2.38 15.62 -13.88
C SER A 99 -2.95 14.29 -13.38
N TYR A 100 -2.18 13.20 -13.49
CA TYR A 100 -2.58 11.89 -12.99
C TYR A 100 -2.97 11.97 -11.51
N TYR A 101 -2.08 12.47 -10.65
CA TYR A 101 -2.40 12.57 -9.23
C TYR A 101 -3.53 13.55 -8.95
N SER A 102 -3.61 14.67 -9.68
CA SER A 102 -4.72 15.62 -9.51
C SER A 102 -6.09 15.01 -9.85
N GLU A 103 -6.15 14.12 -10.85
CA GLU A 103 -7.38 13.47 -11.32
C GLU A 103 -7.74 12.23 -10.49
N HIS A 104 -6.73 11.47 -10.04
CA HIS A 104 -6.90 10.14 -9.43
C HIS A 104 -6.55 10.06 -7.95
N THR A 105 -6.32 11.18 -7.25
CA THR A 105 -6.02 11.14 -5.80
C THR A 105 -7.09 10.40 -5.01
N LYS A 106 -8.38 10.58 -5.35
CA LYS A 106 -9.47 9.87 -4.65
C LYS A 106 -9.45 8.36 -4.91
N ASP A 107 -9.02 7.93 -6.09
CA ASP A 107 -8.84 6.52 -6.43
C ASP A 107 -7.66 5.93 -5.62
N GLU A 108 -6.53 6.63 -5.56
CA GLU A 108 -5.37 6.24 -4.74
C GLU A 108 -5.71 6.21 -3.24
N MET A 109 -6.48 7.17 -2.71
CA MET A 109 -6.94 7.14 -1.32
C MET A 109 -7.77 5.89 -1.01
N LEU A 110 -8.64 5.46 -1.93
CA LEU A 110 -9.41 4.23 -1.78
C LEU A 110 -8.52 2.99 -1.87
N ALA A 111 -7.56 2.99 -2.80
CA ALA A 111 -6.58 1.91 -2.92
C ALA A 111 -5.73 1.79 -1.67
N ILE A 112 -5.30 2.90 -1.06
CA ILE A 112 -4.54 2.91 0.19
C ILE A 112 -5.38 2.46 1.37
N LEU A 113 -6.66 2.86 1.46
CA LEU A 113 -7.55 2.26 2.46
C LEU A 113 -7.66 0.73 2.29
N GLY A 114 -7.67 0.25 1.05
CA GLY A 114 -7.60 -1.18 0.75
C GLY A 114 -6.25 -1.80 1.11
N HIS A 115 -5.15 -1.09 0.92
CA HIS A 115 -3.81 -1.53 1.30
C HIS A 115 -3.72 -1.78 2.80
N GLU A 116 -4.15 -0.80 3.60
CA GLU A 116 -4.20 -0.90 5.06
C GLU A 116 -5.08 -2.09 5.52
N LEU A 117 -6.22 -2.33 4.85
CA LEU A 117 -7.04 -3.50 5.12
C LEU A 117 -6.37 -4.82 4.72
N THR A 118 -5.53 -4.80 3.69
CA THR A 118 -4.89 -6.01 3.15
C THR A 118 -3.84 -6.57 4.11
N HIS A 119 -3.19 -5.74 4.94
CA HIS A 119 -2.29 -6.23 6.00
C HIS A 119 -2.98 -7.17 7.00
N HIS A 120 -4.31 -7.19 7.07
CA HIS A 120 -5.06 -8.06 7.97
C HIS A 120 -5.40 -9.44 7.37
N ILE A 121 -4.90 -9.79 6.18
CA ILE A 121 -5.12 -11.13 5.62
C ILE A 121 -4.21 -12.17 6.30
N ASP A 122 -4.75 -13.35 6.59
CA ASP A 122 -4.00 -14.42 7.27
C ASP A 122 -3.02 -15.18 6.35
N LEU A 123 -2.75 -14.64 5.15
CA LEU A 123 -1.82 -15.21 4.20
C LEU A 123 -0.40 -14.65 4.34
N PHE A 124 -0.20 -13.57 5.09
CA PHE A 124 1.14 -13.09 5.40
C PHE A 124 1.74 -13.91 6.55
N LEU A 125 3.03 -14.25 6.45
CA LEU A 125 3.71 -15.12 7.43
C LEU A 125 4.12 -14.36 8.69
N VAL A 126 4.30 -13.05 8.59
CA VAL A 126 4.68 -12.20 9.72
C VAL A 126 3.41 -11.85 10.48
N GLU A 127 3.25 -12.40 11.69
CA GLU A 127 2.37 -11.79 12.68
C GLU A 127 3.01 -10.45 13.10
N PHE A 128 2.21 -9.41 13.37
CA PHE A 128 2.67 -8.08 13.82
C PHE A 128 3.59 -8.18 15.07
N ASP A 129 4.86 -8.54 14.89
CA ASP A 129 5.86 -8.70 15.92
C ASP A 129 6.92 -7.60 15.73
N GLU A 130 6.68 -6.47 16.40
CA GLU A 130 7.60 -5.33 16.43
C GLU A 130 8.97 -5.69 17.04
N GLU A 131 9.08 -6.80 17.78
CA GLU A 131 10.33 -7.18 18.47
C GLU A 131 11.27 -7.99 17.56
N HIS A 132 10.73 -8.83 16.67
CA HIS A 132 11.51 -9.69 15.77
C HIS A 132 10.98 -9.78 14.34
N PRO A 133 10.80 -8.65 13.63
CA PRO A 133 10.38 -8.71 12.24
C PRO A 133 11.46 -9.41 11.40
N THR A 134 11.13 -10.57 10.84
CA THR A 134 11.93 -11.09 9.71
C THR A 134 11.63 -10.20 8.52
N CYS A 135 12.62 -9.50 8.00
CA CYS A 135 12.45 -8.50 6.94
C CYS A 135 12.52 -9.07 5.51
N GLU A 136 12.73 -10.38 5.35
CA GLU A 136 12.99 -10.98 4.03
C GLU A 136 11.78 -10.98 3.09
N ASP A 137 10.58 -10.78 3.63
CA ASP A 137 9.30 -10.82 2.92
C ASP A 137 8.48 -9.53 3.03
N MET A 138 8.98 -8.47 3.69
CA MET A 138 8.22 -7.23 3.81
C MET A 138 7.93 -6.60 2.43
N TRP A 139 8.85 -6.72 1.46
CA TRP A 139 8.58 -6.29 0.09
C TRP A 139 7.42 -7.07 -0.57
N PHE A 140 7.25 -8.34 -0.20
CA PHE A 140 6.15 -9.16 -0.71
C PHE A 140 4.84 -8.71 -0.11
N GLU A 141 4.81 -8.53 1.22
CA GLU A 141 3.63 -8.02 1.93
C GLU A 141 3.20 -6.65 1.41
N GLU A 142 4.09 -5.68 1.42
CA GLU A 142 3.81 -4.31 1.01
C GLU A 142 3.46 -4.22 -0.49
N GLY A 143 4.13 -5.01 -1.31
CA GLY A 143 3.83 -5.12 -2.74
C GLY A 143 2.46 -5.73 -3.01
N MET A 144 2.08 -6.78 -2.27
CA MET A 144 0.76 -7.43 -2.39
C MET A 144 -0.36 -6.56 -1.82
N ALA A 145 -0.13 -5.91 -0.68
CA ALA A 145 -1.03 -4.92 -0.08
C ALA A 145 -1.26 -3.74 -1.01
N THR A 146 -0.27 -3.36 -1.82
CA THR A 146 -0.43 -2.33 -2.87
C THR A 146 -1.15 -2.89 -4.12
N TYR A 147 -0.80 -4.10 -4.56
CA TYR A 147 -1.32 -4.70 -5.78
C TYR A 147 -2.82 -5.04 -5.71
N LEU A 148 -3.24 -5.74 -4.65
CA LEU A 148 -4.61 -6.27 -4.51
C LEU A 148 -5.71 -5.20 -4.60
N PRO A 149 -5.68 -4.12 -3.80
CA PRO A 149 -6.72 -3.10 -3.87
C PRO A 149 -6.71 -2.34 -5.19
N ARG A 150 -5.53 -2.06 -5.77
CA ARG A 150 -5.45 -1.43 -7.10
C ARG A 150 -6.06 -2.32 -8.16
N LYS A 151 -5.75 -3.62 -8.18
CA LYS A 151 -6.34 -4.56 -9.15
C LYS A 151 -7.85 -4.74 -8.97
N PHE A 152 -8.36 -4.57 -7.76
CA PHE A 152 -9.79 -4.65 -7.46
C PHE A 152 -10.56 -3.37 -7.82
N PHE A 153 -10.04 -2.20 -7.45
CA PHE A 153 -10.74 -0.93 -7.61
C PHE A 153 -10.53 -0.27 -8.96
N PHE A 154 -9.36 -0.41 -9.57
CA PHE A 154 -9.01 0.27 -10.80
C PHE A 154 -9.48 -0.55 -12.01
N ASP A 155 -9.90 0.15 -13.06
CA ASP A 155 -10.01 -0.49 -14.36
C ASP A 155 -8.60 -0.75 -14.94
N GLU A 156 -8.55 -1.50 -16.04
CA GLU A 156 -7.28 -1.89 -16.64
C GLU A 156 -6.45 -0.69 -17.10
N HIS A 157 -7.09 0.39 -17.58
CA HIS A 157 -6.36 1.57 -18.04
C HIS A 157 -5.71 2.29 -16.86
N LEU A 158 -6.47 2.55 -15.80
CA LEU A 158 -5.98 3.20 -14.60
C LEU A 158 -4.90 2.35 -13.91
N PHE A 159 -5.06 1.02 -13.90
CA PHE A 159 -4.05 0.11 -13.37
C PHE A 159 -2.73 0.15 -14.16
N GLU A 160 -2.79 0.18 -15.50
CA GLU A 160 -1.58 0.31 -16.32
C GLU A 160 -0.93 1.69 -16.18
N ASP A 161 -1.72 2.76 -16.06
CA ASP A 161 -1.20 4.12 -15.85
C ASP A 161 -0.41 4.21 -14.54
N ILE A 162 -0.96 3.73 -13.41
CA ILE A 162 -0.23 3.74 -12.13
C ILE A 162 1.00 2.83 -12.16
N TYR A 163 0.90 1.66 -12.81
CA TYR A 163 2.05 0.78 -12.99
C TYR A 163 3.19 1.47 -13.75
N HIS A 164 2.89 2.16 -14.85
CA HIS A 164 3.90 2.89 -15.62
C HIS A 164 4.44 4.13 -14.90
N LEU A 165 3.59 4.83 -14.15
CA LEU A 165 3.99 5.95 -13.30
C LEU A 165 4.98 5.49 -12.24
N GLU A 166 4.63 4.51 -11.43
CA GLU A 166 5.48 4.04 -10.33
C GLU A 166 6.72 3.29 -10.84
N LYS A 167 6.63 2.61 -11.99
CA LYS A 167 7.84 2.09 -12.68
C LYS A 167 8.79 3.22 -13.06
N SER A 168 8.28 4.37 -13.52
CA SER A 168 9.13 5.53 -13.84
C SER A 168 9.76 6.15 -12.59
N LEU A 169 9.04 6.18 -11.46
CA LEU A 169 9.57 6.64 -10.18
C LEU A 169 10.65 5.70 -9.65
N TYR A 170 10.37 4.39 -9.65
CA TYR A 170 11.33 3.35 -9.32
C TYR A 170 12.60 3.49 -10.18
N GLU A 171 12.50 3.56 -11.51
CA GLU A 171 13.64 3.70 -12.41
C GLU A 171 14.42 5.00 -12.19
N TYR A 172 13.73 6.11 -11.89
CA TYR A 172 14.39 7.38 -11.57
C TYR A 172 15.23 7.24 -10.30
N TYR A 173 14.62 6.78 -9.21
CA TYR A 173 15.28 6.67 -7.90
C TYR A 173 16.26 5.50 -7.82
N LEU A 174 16.14 4.48 -8.66
CA LEU A 174 17.16 3.44 -8.83
C LEU A 174 18.51 4.04 -9.26
N ASN A 175 18.48 5.09 -10.11
CA ASN A 175 19.70 5.80 -10.50
C ASN A 175 20.26 6.70 -9.38
N GLU A 176 19.41 7.16 -8.46
CA GLU A 176 19.81 8.00 -7.32
C GLU A 176 20.36 7.18 -6.15
N PHE A 177 19.72 6.05 -5.83
CA PHE A 177 20.02 5.22 -4.65
C PHE A 177 20.83 3.96 -4.97
N GLY A 178 20.90 3.56 -6.24
CA GLY A 178 21.59 2.36 -6.69
C GLY A 178 20.73 1.09 -6.70
N GLU A 179 21.26 0.02 -7.28
CA GLU A 179 20.58 -1.29 -7.27
C GLU A 179 20.57 -1.89 -5.87
N LEU A 180 19.36 -2.12 -5.35
CA LEU A 180 19.12 -2.77 -4.05
C LEU A 180 18.32 -4.07 -4.28
N PRO A 181 18.65 -5.17 -3.57
CA PRO A 181 17.80 -6.34 -3.48
C PRO A 181 16.40 -6.00 -2.96
N LEU A 182 15.40 -6.80 -3.33
CA LEU A 182 14.04 -6.66 -2.80
C LEU A 182 14.01 -6.79 -1.27
N GLU A 183 14.84 -7.68 -0.73
CA GLU A 183 15.00 -7.96 0.69
C GLU A 183 15.65 -6.82 1.48
N HIS A 184 16.11 -5.75 0.82
CA HIS A 184 16.52 -4.53 1.51
C HIS A 184 15.34 -3.69 2.01
N PHE A 185 14.11 -4.04 1.66
CA PHE A 185 12.95 -3.43 2.31
C PHE A 185 12.88 -3.96 3.74
N THR A 186 13.48 -3.23 4.69
CA THR A 186 13.46 -3.52 6.13
C THR A 186 12.94 -2.33 6.93
N TYR A 187 12.66 -2.47 8.23
CA TYR A 187 12.18 -1.36 9.06
C TYR A 187 13.18 -0.19 9.18
N ASP A 188 14.47 -0.43 8.88
CA ASP A 188 15.49 0.62 8.90
C ASP A 188 15.24 1.74 7.87
N ILE A 189 14.50 1.46 6.79
CA ILE A 189 14.21 2.45 5.76
C ILE A 189 13.39 3.62 6.31
N TYR A 190 12.60 3.43 7.37
CA TYR A 190 11.78 4.49 7.97
C TYR A 190 12.62 5.57 8.69
N SER A 191 13.93 5.35 8.85
CA SER A 191 14.88 6.37 9.30
C SER A 191 15.41 7.27 8.17
N HIS A 192 15.06 6.98 6.92
CA HIS A 192 15.52 7.68 5.71
C HIS A 192 14.47 8.68 5.18
N PRO A 193 14.83 9.55 4.21
CA PRO A 193 13.86 10.45 3.57
C PRO A 193 12.69 9.72 2.92
N LYS A 194 11.54 10.40 2.83
CA LYS A 194 10.30 9.83 2.26
C LYS A 194 10.48 9.24 0.86
N GLU A 195 11.34 9.81 0.02
CA GLU A 195 11.61 9.32 -1.32
C GLU A 195 12.31 7.95 -1.30
N TYR A 196 13.19 7.73 -0.32
CA TYR A 196 13.84 6.44 -0.11
C TYR A 196 12.85 5.41 0.40
N ILE A 197 11.97 5.79 1.33
CA ILE A 197 10.89 4.91 1.81
C ILE A 197 10.00 4.49 0.62
N MET A 198 9.49 5.47 -0.12
CA MET A 198 8.59 5.21 -1.25
C MET A 198 9.27 4.44 -2.39
N PHE A 199 10.58 4.58 -2.58
CA PHE A 199 11.34 3.77 -3.53
C PHE A 199 11.16 2.26 -3.28
N HIS A 200 11.17 1.82 -2.02
CA HIS A 200 10.94 0.42 -1.67
C HIS A 200 9.49 -0.02 -1.95
N TYR A 201 8.49 0.82 -1.68
CA TYR A 201 7.10 0.55 -2.04
C TYR A 201 6.90 0.43 -3.55
N TRP A 202 7.42 1.38 -4.34
CA TRP A 202 7.32 1.35 -5.81
C TRP A 202 8.03 0.14 -6.41
N MET A 203 9.24 -0.17 -5.92
CA MET A 203 9.98 -1.36 -6.34
C MET A 203 9.17 -2.63 -6.08
N SER A 204 8.59 -2.74 -4.88
CA SER A 204 7.78 -3.89 -4.46
C SER A 204 6.52 -4.06 -5.31
N PHE A 205 5.75 -2.99 -5.52
CA PHE A 205 4.56 -3.02 -6.37
C PHE A 205 4.89 -3.40 -7.82
N VAL A 206 5.95 -2.83 -8.39
CA VAL A 206 6.39 -3.14 -9.75
C VAL A 206 6.80 -4.61 -9.88
N LYS A 207 7.55 -5.14 -8.91
CA LYS A 207 8.01 -6.53 -8.92
C LYS A 207 6.89 -7.52 -8.69
N ILE A 208 5.98 -7.27 -7.75
CA ILE A 208 4.78 -8.09 -7.56
C ILE A 208 3.92 -8.10 -8.83
N THR A 209 3.70 -6.95 -9.45
CA THR A 209 2.93 -6.88 -10.70
C THR A 209 3.56 -7.74 -11.80
N GLN A 210 4.90 -7.76 -11.90
CA GLN A 210 5.61 -8.63 -12.84
C GLN A 210 5.44 -10.12 -12.49
N PHE A 211 5.63 -10.51 -11.23
CA PHE A 211 5.45 -11.90 -10.81
C PHE A 211 4.01 -12.40 -11.02
N VAL A 212 3.01 -11.59 -10.67
CA VAL A 212 1.60 -11.92 -10.90
C VAL A 212 1.32 -12.10 -12.40
N ARG A 213 1.89 -11.26 -13.27
CA ARG A 213 1.78 -11.44 -14.73
C ARG A 213 2.45 -12.73 -15.22
N HIS A 214 3.56 -13.14 -14.63
CA HIS A 214 4.24 -14.39 -15.00
C HIS A 214 3.49 -15.65 -14.57
N VAL A 215 2.62 -15.55 -13.56
CA VAL A 215 1.68 -16.62 -13.18
C VAL A 215 0.29 -16.44 -13.81
N ASP A 216 0.19 -15.75 -14.94
CA ASP A 216 -1.05 -15.50 -15.70
C ASP A 216 -2.18 -14.86 -14.86
N GLY A 217 -1.82 -14.05 -13.86
CA GLY A 217 -2.76 -13.40 -12.95
C GLY A 217 -3.22 -14.26 -11.76
N ASP A 218 -2.71 -15.49 -11.62
CA ASP A 218 -3.06 -16.38 -10.50
C ASP A 218 -2.33 -15.97 -9.21
N VAL A 219 -2.92 -15.02 -8.50
CA VAL A 219 -2.41 -14.54 -7.21
C VAL A 219 -2.36 -15.66 -6.16
N SER A 220 -3.28 -16.62 -6.19
CA SER A 220 -3.27 -17.76 -5.26
C SER A 220 -2.05 -18.64 -5.45
N ARG A 221 -1.58 -18.83 -6.70
CA ARG A 221 -0.31 -19.50 -6.98
C ARG A 221 0.87 -18.76 -6.35
N LEU A 222 0.88 -17.43 -6.38
CA LEU A 222 1.97 -16.64 -5.79
C LEU A 222 2.02 -16.77 -4.26
N PHE A 223 0.88 -16.68 -3.57
CA PHE A 223 0.81 -16.94 -2.12
C PHE A 223 1.19 -18.38 -1.78
N LYS A 224 0.83 -19.36 -2.62
CA LYS A 224 1.27 -20.75 -2.41
C LYS A 224 2.81 -20.85 -2.46
N LEU A 225 3.46 -20.25 -3.45
CA LEU A 225 4.92 -20.24 -3.55
C LEU A 225 5.57 -19.55 -2.34
N TYR A 226 4.97 -18.46 -1.86
CA TYR A 226 5.42 -17.75 -0.66
C TYR A 226 5.37 -18.65 0.59
N HIS A 227 4.29 -19.39 0.81
CA HIS A 227 4.20 -20.34 1.93
C HIS A 227 5.10 -21.58 1.73
N ASP A 228 5.27 -22.07 0.50
CA ASP A 228 6.18 -23.17 0.20
C ASP A 228 7.64 -22.76 0.55
N TRP A 229 8.06 -21.55 0.16
CA TRP A 229 9.39 -21.00 0.48
C TRP A 229 9.71 -21.05 1.99
N ASP A 230 8.74 -20.65 2.81
CA ASP A 230 8.86 -20.69 4.27
C ASP A 230 8.90 -22.13 4.80
N THR A 231 7.98 -22.98 4.34
CA THR A 231 7.87 -24.37 4.77
C THR A 231 9.11 -25.19 4.37
N GLU A 232 9.76 -24.84 3.27
CA GLU A 232 11.02 -25.43 2.81
C GLU A 232 12.26 -24.93 3.56
N GLY A 233 12.08 -23.99 4.49
CA GLY A 233 13.09 -23.49 5.41
C GLY A 233 13.87 -22.28 4.90
N ARG A 234 13.29 -21.44 4.03
CA ARG A 234 13.87 -20.16 3.56
C ARG A 234 15.35 -20.28 3.13
N LYS A 235 15.66 -21.31 2.32
CA LYS A 235 17.06 -21.66 1.95
C LYS A 235 17.74 -20.61 1.06
N VAL A 236 16.95 -19.79 0.39
CA VAL A 236 17.33 -18.70 -0.53
C VAL A 236 16.40 -17.52 -0.25
N SER A 237 16.71 -16.33 -0.77
CA SER A 237 15.81 -15.19 -0.65
C SER A 237 14.47 -15.45 -1.34
N LEU A 238 13.39 -14.79 -0.89
CA LEU A 238 12.06 -14.96 -1.47
C LEU A 238 12.04 -14.55 -2.96
N SER A 239 12.72 -13.44 -3.32
CA SER A 239 12.83 -13.03 -4.72
C SER A 239 13.47 -14.10 -5.60
N HIS A 240 14.57 -14.72 -5.15
CA HIS A 240 15.24 -15.79 -5.87
C HIS A 240 14.37 -17.05 -5.95
N TYR A 241 13.61 -17.35 -4.90
CA TYR A 241 12.66 -18.46 -4.91
C TYR A 241 11.58 -18.25 -5.97
N PHE A 242 11.02 -17.06 -6.09
CA PHE A 242 10.06 -16.74 -7.15
C PHE A 242 10.67 -16.82 -8.55
N GLU A 243 11.85 -16.27 -8.77
CA GLU A 243 12.54 -16.31 -10.07
C GLU A 243 12.79 -17.74 -10.57
N THR A 244 12.90 -18.71 -9.66
CA THR A 244 13.19 -20.12 -9.99
C THR A 244 11.96 -21.02 -10.09
N HIS A 245 10.79 -20.57 -9.62
CA HIS A 245 9.56 -21.39 -9.54
C HIS A 245 8.36 -20.84 -10.33
N ILE A 246 8.49 -19.63 -10.89
CA ILE A 246 7.46 -19.00 -11.70
C ILE A 246 7.65 -19.31 -13.19
#